data_AF-A0A7C5AGL0-F1
#
_entry.id   AF-A0A7C5AGL0-F1
#
_cell.length_a   1.000
_cell.length_b   1.000
_cell.length_c   1.000
_cell.angle_alpha   90.00
_cell.angle_beta   90.00
_cell.angle_gamma   90.00
#
_symmetry.space_group_name_H-M   'P 1'
#
loop_
_entity.id
_entity.type
_entity.pdbx_description
1 polymer ?
#
loop_
_entity_poly.entity_id
_entity_poly.type
_entity_poly.pdbx_seq_one_letter_code
_entity_poly.pdbx_strand_id
1 'polypeptide(L)'
;MAEEQSFASSRRLRQPDSRNGNGSRPGPERNRVSGVSPVRGALVRAALVAAWLLAVAAHLRYEAFPEWLTGEIGGYASLFGRDTLIIDSWSKILFNGSPIGYSHTSLESEETNASERYTLNNRLYLKLSIMGETHALTADTTASLNSQYQLQKFSFGLSSKIYSLSIKGQRVGGPVFDVELSTDSGSTSRRVQIPDDAIIYSPMTELALQRLRPGNQLSVKAFDPATLSTSVMVIRALRNEEITVGGRKHSCTVLATDMQGATVLSWMAADGRILRQETPFGWTMELCAPEEAFEIARKAAPSGDLLAGLAVPCEGEIRRPRSCSSLTLRLSGAAFSENDLAFPRQKTVSAGQDGAVLVVSRGHVPSSASAHSEDVNPAVKAFLAATPFIQSDHQEMRDMASEITRNCSNDIDRVLAILDWVNSNVAKEMAVSFPSALDVLRKRRGDCNEHTYLFTALARAAGIPAKVIVGLAYQDGMFYYHAWPAVYLGEWWELDPTWNQQAVDATHIAMVEGEIERQIELMRIIGRLRIAVLEEKTDD
;
A
#
# COMPACT_ATOMS: atom_id res chain seq x y z
N MET A 1 34.92 51.98 -3.44
CA MET A 1 34.15 53.22 -3.68
C MET A 1 33.18 53.36 -2.52
N ALA A 2 33.29 54.50 -1.84
CA ALA A 2 32.81 54.90 -0.51
C ALA A 2 31.36 54.49 -0.16
N GLU A 3 31.03 54.07 1.08
CA GLU A 3 30.95 54.87 2.34
C GLU A 3 29.94 56.04 2.20
N GLU A 4 29.10 56.43 3.15
CA GLU A 4 28.87 56.06 4.54
C GLU A 4 27.54 56.73 5.01
N GLN A 5 27.18 56.41 6.24
CA GLN A 5 26.11 56.89 7.10
C GLN A 5 26.00 58.42 7.24
N SER A 6 24.86 58.93 7.73
CA SER A 6 24.84 59.77 8.95
C SER A 6 23.43 60.08 9.46
N PHE A 7 23.40 60.28 10.76
CA PHE A 7 22.34 60.36 11.74
C PHE A 7 21.81 61.79 11.96
N ALA A 8 20.52 61.85 12.33
CA ALA A 8 19.93 62.58 13.45
C ALA A 8 19.92 64.13 13.57
N SER A 9 18.79 64.58 14.13
CA SER A 9 18.69 65.44 15.32
C SER A 9 18.13 66.88 15.18
N SER A 10 16.81 66.97 15.45
CA SER A 10 16.23 67.76 16.54
C SER A 10 15.78 69.24 16.37
N ARG A 11 14.62 69.48 17.01
CA ARG A 11 14.17 70.65 17.82
C ARG A 11 13.50 71.89 17.17
N ARG A 12 12.19 71.97 17.54
CA ARG A 12 11.44 73.07 18.20
C ARG A 12 11.08 74.37 17.45
N LEU A 13 9.77 74.51 17.24
CA LEU A 13 8.83 75.57 17.69
C LEU A 13 9.26 77.05 17.61
N ARG A 14 8.49 77.85 16.84
CA ARG A 14 7.72 79.03 17.32
C ARG A 14 6.70 79.55 16.28
N GLN A 15 5.51 79.87 16.80
CA GLN A 15 4.40 80.71 16.30
C GLN A 15 4.82 82.19 16.03
N PRO A 16 3.94 83.17 15.67
CA PRO A 16 2.49 83.15 15.28
C PRO A 16 2.08 84.16 14.14
N ASP A 17 0.77 84.14 13.82
CA ASP A 17 -0.18 85.25 13.51
C ASP A 17 0.01 86.30 12.38
N SER A 18 -1.04 86.44 11.55
CA SER A 18 -1.91 87.65 11.41
C SER A 18 -2.89 87.43 10.23
N ARG A 19 -4.21 87.35 10.45
CA ARG A 19 -5.22 88.44 10.58
C ARG A 19 -5.30 89.41 9.39
N ASN A 20 -6.42 89.32 8.66
CA ASN A 20 -7.37 90.40 8.29
C ASN A 20 -8.24 89.90 7.13
N GLY A 21 -9.53 90.17 7.00
CA GLY A 21 -10.44 91.00 7.78
C GLY A 21 -11.73 91.23 6.97
N ASN A 22 -12.86 91.16 7.68
CA ASN A 22 -14.07 91.99 7.56
C ASN A 22 -14.98 91.96 6.31
N GLY A 23 -16.30 91.81 6.56
CA GLY A 23 -17.35 92.04 5.55
C GLY A 23 -18.77 91.56 5.88
N SER A 24 -19.38 92.10 6.95
CA SER A 24 -20.82 92.40 7.21
C SER A 24 -22.00 91.73 6.43
N ARG A 25 -22.80 90.90 7.15
CA ARG A 25 -24.30 90.70 7.26
C ARG A 25 -25.24 90.84 6.02
N PRO A 26 -26.39 90.10 5.88
CA PRO A 26 -27.35 89.73 6.95
C PRO A 26 -28.15 88.38 6.80
N GLY A 27 -28.95 88.01 7.82
CA GLY A 27 -30.17 87.16 7.67
C GLY A 27 -30.08 85.67 8.13
N PRO A 28 -31.06 85.13 8.90
CA PRO A 28 -30.97 83.78 9.47
C PRO A 28 -31.64 82.73 8.56
N GLU A 29 -30.86 81.82 7.99
CA GLU A 29 -31.38 80.58 7.40
C GLU A 29 -31.04 79.38 8.29
N ARG A 30 -32.10 78.72 8.77
CA ARG A 30 -32.04 77.45 9.49
C ARG A 30 -31.52 76.37 8.54
N ASN A 31 -30.27 75.94 8.72
CA ASN A 31 -29.83 74.61 8.26
C ASN A 31 -29.66 73.69 9.48
N ARG A 32 -30.61 72.78 9.64
CA ARG A 32 -30.58 71.68 10.60
C ARG A 32 -29.36 70.81 10.32
N VAL A 33 -28.36 70.85 11.20
CA VAL A 33 -27.47 69.70 11.40
C VAL A 33 -28.29 68.67 12.18
N SER A 34 -28.80 67.64 11.49
CA SER A 34 -29.36 66.47 12.15
C SER A 34 -28.22 65.74 12.85
N GLY A 35 -28.09 65.98 14.16
CA GLY A 35 -27.24 65.17 15.04
C GLY A 35 -27.59 63.70 14.90
N VAL A 36 -26.59 62.87 14.62
CA VAL A 36 -26.71 61.43 14.83
C VAL A 36 -27.02 61.25 16.31
N SER A 37 -28.22 60.75 16.62
CA SER A 37 -28.66 60.61 18.00
C SER A 37 -27.63 59.77 18.78
N PRO A 38 -27.36 60.09 20.06
CA PRO A 38 -26.43 59.31 20.90
C PRO A 38 -26.81 57.83 20.98
N VAL A 39 -28.09 57.52 20.72
CA VAL A 39 -28.63 56.15 20.61
C VAL A 39 -28.10 55.41 19.37
N ARG A 40 -27.97 56.08 18.21
CA ARG A 40 -27.42 55.45 16.99
C ARG A 40 -25.92 55.15 17.12
N GLY A 41 -25.15 56.02 17.77
CA GLY A 41 -23.74 55.76 18.06
C GLY A 41 -23.53 54.60 19.03
N ALA A 42 -24.39 54.47 20.04
CA ALA A 42 -24.38 53.36 20.98
C ALA A 42 -24.78 52.03 20.32
N LEU A 43 -25.79 52.04 19.45
CA LEU A 43 -26.21 50.85 18.70
C LEU A 43 -25.15 50.35 17.71
N VAL A 44 -24.45 51.26 17.02
CA VAL A 44 -23.34 50.88 16.12
C VAL A 44 -22.17 50.28 16.91
N ARG A 45 -21.83 50.85 18.08
CA ARG A 45 -20.78 50.28 18.95
C ARG A 45 -21.20 48.93 19.53
N ALA A 46 -22.45 48.77 19.95
CA ALA A 46 -22.98 47.50 20.43
C ALA A 46 -22.99 46.43 19.33
N ALA A 47 -23.35 46.81 18.09
CA ALA A 47 -23.30 45.92 16.94
C ALA A 47 -21.86 45.51 16.57
N LEU A 48 -20.90 46.42 16.65
CA LEU A 48 -19.49 46.12 16.42
C LEU A 48 -18.91 45.21 17.50
N VAL A 49 -19.25 45.43 18.77
CA VAL A 49 -18.85 44.56 19.88
C VAL A 49 -19.50 43.18 19.76
N ALA A 50 -20.78 43.11 19.38
CA ALA A 50 -21.46 41.83 19.15
C ALA A 50 -20.87 41.06 17.96
N ALA A 51 -20.56 41.75 16.85
CA ALA A 51 -19.90 41.16 15.69
C ALA A 51 -18.48 40.67 16.03
N TRP A 52 -17.74 41.43 16.84
CA TRP A 52 -16.42 41.03 17.32
C TRP A 52 -16.51 39.82 18.27
N LEU A 53 -17.45 39.80 19.21
CA LEU A 53 -17.67 38.65 20.10
C LEU A 53 -18.11 37.40 19.34
N LEU A 54 -18.93 37.56 18.29
CA LEU A 54 -19.29 36.46 17.39
C LEU A 54 -18.11 35.98 16.56
N ALA A 55 -17.25 36.89 16.07
CA ALA A 55 -16.04 36.51 15.34
C ALA A 55 -15.03 35.81 16.25
N VAL A 56 -14.86 36.29 17.49
CA VAL A 56 -14.02 35.64 18.51
C VAL A 56 -14.61 34.30 18.93
N ALA A 57 -15.92 34.18 19.12
CA ALA A 57 -16.56 32.91 19.43
C ALA A 57 -16.47 31.92 18.25
N ALA A 58 -16.59 32.40 17.01
CA ALA A 58 -16.39 31.59 15.81
C ALA A 58 -14.92 31.18 15.65
N HIS A 59 -13.97 32.05 15.97
CA HIS A 59 -12.54 31.76 15.91
C HIS A 59 -12.11 30.82 17.04
N LEU A 60 -12.61 31.01 18.26
CA LEU A 60 -12.42 30.08 19.38
C LEU A 60 -13.08 28.72 19.09
N ARG A 61 -14.24 28.70 18.42
CA ARG A 61 -14.89 27.46 17.97
C ARG A 61 -14.13 26.81 16.81
N TYR A 62 -13.48 27.60 15.94
CA TYR A 62 -12.62 27.11 14.87
C TYR A 62 -11.28 26.56 15.41
N GLU A 63 -10.65 27.22 16.39
CA GLU A 63 -9.46 26.69 17.05
C GLU A 63 -9.77 25.51 17.97
N ALA A 64 -10.93 25.50 18.63
CA ALA A 64 -11.33 24.39 19.50
C ALA A 64 -11.89 23.17 18.72
N PHE A 65 -12.42 23.37 17.51
CA PHE A 65 -13.03 22.32 16.68
C PHE A 65 -12.82 22.54 15.17
N PRO A 66 -11.57 22.58 14.68
CA PRO A 66 -11.28 22.85 13.25
C PRO A 66 -11.86 21.76 12.32
N GLU A 67 -11.98 20.53 12.83
CA GLU A 67 -12.44 19.33 12.13
C GLU A 67 -13.87 19.39 11.59
N TRP A 68 -14.75 20.19 12.22
CA TRP A 68 -16.17 20.26 11.83
C TRP A 68 -16.42 21.09 10.56
N LEU A 69 -15.45 21.93 10.18
CA LEU A 69 -15.56 22.87 9.04
C LEU A 69 -14.74 22.45 7.83
N THR A 70 -13.62 21.75 8.02
CA THR A 70 -12.71 21.38 6.93
C THR A 70 -12.83 19.92 6.49
N GLY A 71 -13.41 19.05 7.33
CA GLY A 71 -13.44 17.61 7.06
C GLY A 71 -12.06 16.92 7.12
N GLU A 72 -11.02 17.66 7.46
CA GLU A 72 -9.67 17.14 7.66
C GLU A 72 -9.40 16.97 9.16
N ILE A 73 -9.02 15.75 9.54
CA ILE A 73 -8.64 15.44 10.92
C ILE A 73 -7.14 15.75 11.08
N GLY A 74 -6.78 16.61 12.04
CA GLY A 74 -5.40 16.96 12.39
C GLY A 74 -4.66 15.85 13.14
N GLY A 75 -4.76 14.61 12.66
CA GLY A 75 -4.21 13.42 13.30
C GLY A 75 -4.94 12.98 14.57
N TYR A 76 -4.38 11.94 15.20
CA TYR A 76 -4.92 11.20 16.34
C TYR A 76 -5.23 12.03 17.61
N ALA A 77 -4.64 13.22 17.77
CA ALA A 77 -4.82 14.07 18.95
C ALA A 77 -6.27 14.55 19.17
N SER A 78 -7.07 14.56 18.11
CA SER A 78 -8.50 14.89 18.13
C SER A 78 -9.42 13.73 18.57
N LEU A 79 -8.87 12.51 18.58
CA LEU A 79 -9.62 11.27 18.67
C LEU A 79 -9.60 10.68 20.09
N PHE A 80 -8.71 11.18 20.97
CA PHE A 80 -8.49 10.61 22.30
C PHE A 80 -8.74 11.61 23.45
N GLY A 81 -9.53 11.19 24.45
CA GLY A 81 -9.54 11.80 25.78
C GLY A 81 -8.29 11.36 26.56
N ARG A 82 -7.85 12.16 27.54
CA ARG A 82 -6.56 12.06 28.28
C ARG A 82 -6.33 10.79 29.14
N ASP A 83 -6.99 9.67 28.85
CA ASP A 83 -6.79 8.43 29.62
C ASP A 83 -5.83 7.48 28.90
N THR A 84 -5.02 6.77 29.69
CA THR A 84 -3.96 5.85 29.26
C THR A 84 -4.50 4.80 28.29
N LEU A 85 -4.11 4.89 27.01
CA LEU A 85 -4.44 3.90 26.00
C LEU A 85 -3.60 2.64 26.22
N ILE A 86 -4.16 1.67 26.94
CA ILE A 86 -3.66 0.28 26.95
C ILE A 86 -4.69 -0.59 26.24
N ILE A 87 -4.28 -1.20 25.13
CA ILE A 87 -5.10 -2.16 24.39
C ILE A 87 -4.34 -3.47 24.37
N ASP A 88 -5.05 -4.56 24.64
CA ASP A 88 -4.55 -5.93 24.51
C ASP A 88 -5.69 -6.76 23.90
N SER A 89 -5.48 -7.22 22.66
CA SER A 89 -6.51 -7.85 21.84
C SER A 89 -6.00 -9.11 21.18
N TRP A 90 -6.75 -10.20 21.34
CA TRP A 90 -6.49 -11.51 20.75
C TRP A 90 -7.59 -11.84 19.76
N SER A 91 -7.21 -12.26 18.57
CA SER A 91 -8.16 -12.67 17.54
C SER A 91 -7.75 -14.01 16.97
N LYS A 92 -8.71 -14.93 16.84
CA LYS A 92 -8.52 -16.14 16.03
C LYS A 92 -8.66 -15.80 14.57
N ILE A 93 -7.92 -16.52 13.74
CA ILE A 93 -7.91 -16.33 12.30
C ILE A 93 -8.44 -17.60 11.65
N LEU A 94 -9.41 -17.42 10.77
CA LEU A 94 -10.05 -18.48 10.02
C LEU A 94 -9.86 -18.25 8.52
N PHE A 95 -9.70 -19.34 7.78
CA PHE A 95 -9.76 -19.35 6.32
C PHE A 95 -10.90 -20.28 5.90
N ASN A 96 -11.89 -19.73 5.19
CA ASN A 96 -13.11 -20.44 4.81
C ASN A 96 -13.77 -21.17 6.00
N GLY A 97 -13.81 -20.49 7.16
CA GLY A 97 -14.39 -21.01 8.40
C GLY A 97 -13.51 -21.99 9.19
N SER A 98 -12.36 -22.40 8.67
CA SER A 98 -11.43 -23.30 9.36
C SER A 98 -10.34 -22.52 10.11
N PRO A 99 -10.07 -22.78 11.40
CA PRO A 99 -9.03 -22.07 12.14
C PRO A 99 -7.64 -22.34 11.58
N ILE A 100 -6.89 -21.27 11.32
CA ILE A 100 -5.53 -21.33 10.77
C ILE A 100 -4.51 -20.62 11.65
N GLY A 101 -4.92 -19.86 12.67
CA GLY A 101 -3.97 -19.17 13.52
C GLY A 101 -4.60 -18.10 14.41
N TYR A 102 -3.78 -17.16 14.84
CA TYR A 102 -4.21 -16.03 15.67
C TYR A 102 -3.41 -14.77 15.37
N SER A 103 -3.96 -13.63 15.77
CA SER A 103 -3.24 -12.37 15.91
C SER A 103 -3.37 -11.85 17.34
N HIS A 104 -2.30 -11.28 17.86
CA HIS A 104 -2.23 -10.59 19.14
C HIS A 104 -1.76 -9.17 18.89
N THR A 105 -2.56 -8.18 19.27
CA THR A 105 -2.22 -6.76 19.14
C THR A 105 -2.22 -6.11 20.50
N SER A 106 -1.12 -5.42 20.84
CA SER A 106 -1.04 -4.56 22.01
C SER A 106 -0.70 -3.13 21.64
N LEU A 107 -1.25 -2.19 22.40
CA LEU A 107 -0.86 -0.79 22.39
C LEU A 107 -0.48 -0.42 23.82
N GLU A 108 0.75 0.06 23.98
CA GLU A 108 1.30 0.50 25.24
C GLU A 108 1.61 2.00 25.14
N SER A 109 1.48 2.71 26.26
CA SER A 109 1.89 4.11 26.35
C SER A 109 3.02 4.28 27.36
N GLU A 110 4.12 4.89 26.95
CA GLU A 110 5.29 5.16 27.80
C GLU A 110 5.26 6.62 28.25
N GLU A 111 5.11 6.84 29.57
CA GLU A 111 4.87 8.21 30.02
C GLU A 111 6.09 9.13 29.95
N THR A 112 7.28 8.53 30.03
CA THR A 112 8.53 9.25 30.27
C THR A 112 9.27 9.64 28.99
N ASN A 113 8.92 9.05 27.84
CA ASN A 113 9.60 9.27 26.57
C ASN A 113 8.65 9.93 25.55
N ALA A 114 8.69 11.26 25.44
CA ALA A 114 7.81 11.99 24.52
C ALA A 114 8.05 11.65 23.02
N SER A 115 9.27 11.24 22.66
CA SER A 115 9.59 10.79 21.30
C SER A 115 9.02 9.40 20.99
N GLU A 116 8.74 8.57 21.98
CA GLU A 116 8.19 7.21 21.80
C GLU A 116 7.04 6.99 22.81
N ARG A 117 6.07 7.90 22.78
CA ARG A 117 4.94 7.92 23.71
C ARG A 117 4.04 6.70 23.57
N TYR A 118 3.91 6.16 22.37
CA TYR A 118 3.06 5.00 22.09
C TYR A 118 3.84 3.93 21.36
N THR A 119 3.69 2.68 21.79
CA THR A 119 4.27 1.50 21.14
C THR A 119 3.15 0.55 20.77
N LEU A 120 2.98 0.35 19.47
CA LEU A 120 2.11 -0.66 18.90
C LEU A 120 2.92 -1.94 18.69
N ASN A 121 2.39 -3.07 19.13
CA ASN A 121 2.90 -4.40 18.81
C ASN A 121 1.79 -5.23 18.17
N ASN A 122 2.11 -5.95 17.11
CA ASN A 122 1.24 -6.94 16.51
C ASN A 122 2.04 -8.21 16.23
N ARG A 123 1.55 -9.35 16.72
CA ARG A 123 2.04 -10.67 16.36
C ARG A 123 0.95 -11.38 15.58
N LEU A 124 1.34 -12.02 14.49
CA LEU A 124 0.52 -12.88 13.66
C LEU A 124 1.17 -14.26 13.63
N TYR A 125 0.42 -15.30 13.96
CA TYR A 125 0.86 -16.67 13.83
C TYR A 125 -0.14 -17.44 12.98
N LEU A 126 0.33 -18.09 11.92
CA LEU A 126 -0.49 -18.82 10.97
C LEU A 126 0.10 -20.20 10.69
N LYS A 127 -0.78 -21.17 10.46
CA LYS A 127 -0.51 -22.46 9.84
C LYS A 127 -1.33 -22.54 8.57
N LEU A 128 -0.67 -22.75 7.45
CA LEU A 128 -1.28 -22.81 6.13
C LEU A 128 -1.00 -24.18 5.52
N SER A 129 -2.00 -24.79 4.89
CA SER A 129 -1.77 -25.95 4.05
C SER A 129 -1.56 -25.50 2.61
N ILE A 130 -0.44 -25.87 2.00
CA ILE A 130 -0.09 -25.54 0.62
C ILE A 130 0.42 -26.84 -0.01
N MET A 131 -0.22 -27.28 -1.10
CA MET A 131 0.11 -28.55 -1.77
C MET A 131 0.13 -29.76 -0.81
N GLY A 132 -0.77 -29.78 0.17
CA GLY A 132 -0.86 -30.82 1.18
C GLY A 132 0.19 -30.78 2.30
N GLU A 133 1.17 -29.88 2.25
CA GLU A 133 2.13 -29.65 3.34
C GLU A 133 1.67 -28.52 4.26
N THR A 134 2.00 -28.60 5.55
CA THR A 134 1.67 -27.55 6.53
C THR A 134 2.87 -26.64 6.76
N HIS A 135 2.69 -25.35 6.51
CA HIS A 135 3.69 -24.31 6.71
C HIS A 135 3.27 -23.40 7.86
N ALA A 136 4.17 -23.19 8.82
CA ALA A 136 3.97 -22.21 9.89
C ALA A 136 4.65 -20.89 9.52
N LEU A 137 3.96 -19.78 9.79
CA LEU A 137 4.42 -18.42 9.55
C LEU A 137 4.21 -17.60 10.82
N THR A 138 5.23 -16.84 11.20
CA THR A 138 5.10 -15.81 12.25
C THR A 138 5.47 -14.46 11.65
N ALA A 139 4.61 -13.47 11.81
CA ALA A 139 4.93 -12.08 11.53
C ALA A 139 4.84 -11.25 12.80
N ASP A 140 5.82 -10.38 13.03
CA ASP A 140 5.89 -9.47 14.16
C ASP A 140 6.03 -8.05 13.63
N THR A 141 5.16 -7.14 14.07
CA THR A 141 5.22 -5.73 13.71
C THR A 141 5.28 -4.89 14.97
N THR A 142 6.21 -3.95 15.03
CA THR A 142 6.28 -2.95 16.09
C THR A 142 6.31 -1.57 15.46
N ALA A 143 5.63 -0.60 16.07
CA ALA A 143 5.71 0.80 15.69
C ALA A 143 5.74 1.70 16.91
N SER A 144 6.70 2.63 16.95
CA SER A 144 6.83 3.64 18.00
C SER A 144 6.41 4.99 17.45
N LEU A 145 5.54 5.68 18.18
CA LEU A 145 4.95 6.96 17.81
C LEU A 145 5.24 8.01 18.87
N ASN A 146 5.44 9.26 18.48
CA ASN A 146 5.62 10.36 19.43
C ASN A 146 4.28 10.82 20.04
N SER A 147 4.31 11.86 20.89
CA SER A 147 3.09 12.44 21.49
C SER A 147 2.07 13.03 20.50
N GLN A 148 2.49 13.29 19.26
CA GLN A 148 1.66 13.73 18.15
C GLN A 148 1.26 12.54 17.25
N TYR A 149 1.54 11.31 17.70
CA TYR A 149 1.24 10.06 17.02
C TYR A 149 1.95 9.87 15.67
N GLN A 150 3.03 10.64 15.45
CA GLN A 150 3.84 10.51 14.24
C GLN A 150 4.79 9.34 14.40
N LEU A 151 4.88 8.52 13.35
CA LEU A 151 5.78 7.37 13.30
C LEU A 151 7.24 7.80 13.51
N GLN A 152 7.93 7.22 14.49
CA GLN A 152 9.35 7.46 14.75
C GLN A 152 10.21 6.25 14.42
N LYS A 153 9.72 5.06 14.77
CA LYS A 153 10.38 3.79 14.48
C LYS A 153 9.36 2.76 14.07
N PHE A 154 9.77 1.83 13.23
CA PHE A 154 8.99 0.62 12.96
C PHE A 154 9.92 -0.57 12.78
N SER A 155 9.40 -1.74 13.06
CA SER A 155 10.00 -2.99 12.62
C SER A 155 8.93 -3.95 12.13
N PHE A 156 9.25 -4.68 11.07
CA PHE A 156 8.49 -5.82 10.59
C PHE A 156 9.43 -7.02 10.54
N GLY A 157 9.03 -8.12 11.16
CA GLY A 157 9.71 -9.40 11.11
C GLY A 157 8.79 -10.42 10.47
N LEU A 158 9.29 -11.21 9.52
CA LEU A 158 8.61 -12.39 9.02
C LEU A 158 9.54 -13.58 9.17
N SER A 159 8.99 -14.68 9.69
CA SER A 159 9.73 -15.93 9.82
C SER A 159 8.88 -17.12 9.40
N SER A 160 9.50 -18.00 8.62
CA SER A 160 9.01 -19.34 8.29
C SER A 160 10.13 -20.34 8.50
N LYS A 161 9.91 -21.63 8.16
CA LYS A 161 10.93 -22.68 8.30
C LYS A 161 12.21 -22.40 7.50
N ILE A 162 12.11 -21.66 6.39
CA ILE A 162 13.19 -21.51 5.40
C ILE A 162 13.54 -20.05 5.07
N TYR A 163 12.77 -19.09 5.58
CA TYR A 163 13.01 -17.66 5.37
C TYR A 163 12.87 -16.88 6.66
N SER A 164 13.82 -15.96 6.88
CA SER A 164 13.65 -14.84 7.80
C SER A 164 13.82 -13.51 7.05
N LEU A 165 12.97 -12.55 7.39
CA LEU A 165 13.02 -11.17 6.93
C LEU A 165 12.86 -10.26 8.14
N SER A 166 13.68 -9.24 8.24
CA SER A 166 13.54 -8.14 9.19
C SER A 166 13.66 -6.83 8.44
N ILE A 167 12.69 -5.95 8.63
CA ILE A 167 12.70 -4.58 8.12
C ILE A 167 12.66 -3.68 9.34
N LYS A 168 13.59 -2.76 9.47
CA LYS A 168 13.66 -1.80 10.57
C LYS A 168 13.81 -0.41 10.01
N GLY A 169 12.96 0.51 10.44
CA GLY A 169 13.02 1.91 10.04
C GLY A 169 13.16 2.83 11.23
N GLN A 170 14.00 3.84 11.11
CA GLN A 170 14.15 4.91 12.09
C GLN A 170 14.11 6.27 11.41
N ARG A 171 13.27 7.17 11.92
CA ARG A 171 13.17 8.55 11.44
C ARG A 171 14.47 9.30 11.75
N VAL A 172 15.02 9.97 10.75
CA VAL A 172 16.28 10.75 10.86
C VAL A 172 16.10 12.26 10.71
N GLY A 173 14.97 12.70 10.15
CA GLY A 173 14.63 14.13 10.05
C GLY A 173 13.53 14.38 9.02
N GLY A 174 12.58 15.27 9.34
CA GLY A 174 11.38 15.43 8.52
C GLY A 174 10.70 14.06 8.26
N PRO A 175 10.10 13.84 7.07
CA PRO A 175 9.47 12.56 6.70
C PRO A 175 10.48 11.48 6.26
N VAL A 176 11.78 11.60 6.56
CA VAL A 176 12.82 10.69 6.07
C VAL A 176 13.18 9.64 7.12
N PHE A 177 13.22 8.39 6.69
CA PHE A 177 13.59 7.23 7.50
C PHE A 177 14.81 6.53 6.90
N ASP A 178 15.79 6.20 7.73
CA ASP A 178 16.79 5.19 7.40
C ASP A 178 16.16 3.82 7.66
N VAL A 179 16.10 2.98 6.63
CA VAL A 179 15.47 1.66 6.64
C VAL A 179 16.52 0.60 6.33
N GLU A 180 16.68 -0.35 7.24
CA GLU A 180 17.47 -1.56 7.07
C GLU A 180 16.54 -2.74 6.76
N LEU A 181 16.85 -3.47 5.70
CA LEU A 181 16.21 -4.74 5.34
C LEU A 181 17.24 -5.85 5.47
N SER A 182 17.04 -6.75 6.42
CA SER A 182 17.90 -7.88 6.73
C SER A 182 17.19 -9.19 6.41
N THR A 183 17.89 -10.09 5.73
CA THR A 183 17.47 -11.48 5.52
C THR A 183 18.55 -12.43 6.04
N ASP A 184 18.35 -13.74 5.91
CA ASP A 184 19.41 -14.74 6.19
C ASP A 184 20.67 -14.51 5.35
N SER A 185 20.55 -13.77 4.24
CA SER A 185 21.60 -13.46 3.29
C SER A 185 22.20 -12.06 3.50
N GLY A 186 22.00 -11.44 4.66
CA GLY A 186 22.62 -10.16 5.01
C GLY A 186 21.65 -8.99 4.93
N SER A 187 22.18 -7.77 5.02
CA SER A 187 21.35 -6.58 5.10
C SER A 187 21.68 -5.52 4.06
N THR A 188 20.65 -4.76 3.71
CA THR A 188 20.73 -3.58 2.85
C THR A 188 20.11 -2.41 3.59
N SER A 189 20.64 -1.21 3.40
CA SER A 189 20.11 0.01 4.02
C SER A 189 19.82 1.06 2.97
N ARG A 190 18.73 1.81 3.16
CA ARG A 190 18.31 2.88 2.26
C ARG A 190 17.46 3.92 2.97
N ARG A 191 17.27 5.05 2.31
CA ARG A 191 16.34 6.09 2.78
C ARG A 191 14.98 5.95 2.12
N VAL A 192 13.93 6.03 2.92
CA VAL A 192 12.53 6.02 2.48
C VAL A 192 11.85 7.28 2.99
N GLN A 193 10.98 7.87 2.17
CA GLN A 193 10.13 8.99 2.56
C GLN A 193 8.76 8.45 3.00
N ILE A 194 8.40 8.69 4.25
CA ILE A 194 7.09 8.34 4.82
C ILE A 194 6.46 9.65 5.29
N PRO A 195 5.34 10.09 4.66
CA PRO A 195 4.68 11.35 5.00
C PRO A 195 4.33 11.45 6.49
N ASP A 196 4.37 12.67 7.04
CA ASP A 196 4.07 12.91 8.45
C ASP A 196 2.61 12.62 8.83
N ASP A 197 1.72 12.65 7.84
CA ASP A 197 0.30 12.32 7.96
C ASP A 197 -0.02 10.85 7.64
N ALA A 198 1.01 10.03 7.36
CA ALA A 198 0.83 8.59 7.19
C ALA A 198 0.72 7.89 8.56
N ILE A 199 -0.30 7.05 8.69
CA ILE A 199 -0.57 6.25 9.89
C ILE A 199 -0.21 4.79 9.67
N ILE A 200 0.14 4.07 10.72
CA ILE A 200 0.11 2.61 10.71
C ILE A 200 -1.27 2.17 11.19
N TYR A 201 -1.96 1.35 10.39
CA TYR A 201 -3.27 0.83 10.76
C TYR A 201 -3.16 0.03 12.06
N SER A 202 -3.94 0.41 13.06
CA SER A 202 -3.81 -0.11 14.42
C SER A 202 -5.09 0.07 15.22
N PRO A 203 -5.19 -0.51 16.43
CA PRO A 203 -6.32 -0.26 17.32
C PRO A 203 -6.53 1.22 17.68
N MET A 204 -5.51 2.08 17.54
CA MET A 204 -5.71 3.53 17.65
C MET A 204 -6.57 4.08 16.52
N THR A 205 -6.41 3.55 15.30
CA THR A 205 -7.28 3.86 14.17
C THR A 205 -8.71 3.41 14.47
N GLU A 206 -8.89 2.24 15.09
CA GLU A 206 -10.22 1.73 15.45
C GLU A 206 -10.92 2.61 16.49
N LEU A 207 -10.22 3.01 17.55
CA LEU A 207 -10.74 3.95 18.54
C LEU A 207 -11.09 5.31 17.93
N ALA A 208 -10.29 5.79 16.99
CA ALA A 208 -10.59 7.00 16.25
C ALA A 208 -11.91 6.91 15.46
N LEU A 209 -12.20 5.72 14.94
CA LEU A 209 -13.40 5.47 14.15
C LEU A 209 -14.65 5.31 15.02
N GLN A 210 -14.54 5.19 16.34
CA GLN A 210 -15.68 5.02 17.26
C GLN A 210 -16.77 6.10 17.10
N ARG A 211 -16.39 7.30 16.64
CA ARG A 211 -17.32 8.41 16.39
C ARG A 211 -17.96 8.40 15.00
N LEU A 212 -17.47 7.56 14.10
CA LEU A 212 -18.05 7.40 12.77
C LEU A 212 -19.46 6.82 12.90
N ARG A 213 -20.39 7.31 12.09
CA ARG A 213 -21.80 6.91 12.09
C ARG A 213 -22.19 6.45 10.69
N PRO A 214 -23.16 5.52 10.54
CA PRO A 214 -23.62 5.08 9.24
C PRO A 214 -23.89 6.25 8.28
N GLY A 215 -23.35 6.17 7.07
CA GLY A 215 -23.40 7.23 6.06
C GLY A 215 -22.18 8.15 6.03
N ASN A 216 -21.35 8.16 7.08
CA ASN A 216 -20.10 8.93 7.11
C ASN A 216 -18.92 8.12 6.57
N GLN A 217 -17.90 8.84 6.10
CA GLN A 217 -16.64 8.26 5.66
C GLN A 217 -15.44 9.09 6.12
N LEU A 218 -14.27 8.45 6.14
CA LEU A 218 -12.98 9.05 6.43
C LEU A 218 -11.94 8.53 5.43
N SER A 219 -10.99 9.38 5.04
CA SER A 219 -9.83 9.00 4.25
C SER A 219 -8.55 9.32 5.02
N VAL A 220 -7.62 8.37 5.09
CA VAL A 220 -6.32 8.54 5.75
C VAL A 220 -5.22 7.88 4.92
N LYS A 221 -3.98 8.37 5.03
CA LYS A 221 -2.83 7.70 4.40
C LYS A 221 -2.33 6.61 5.33
N ALA A 222 -2.29 5.37 4.86
CA ALA A 222 -1.75 4.24 5.60
C ALA A 222 -0.36 3.86 5.08
N PHE A 223 0.59 3.63 6.00
CA PHE A 223 1.91 3.08 5.72
C PHE A 223 1.93 1.60 6.09
N ASP A 224 2.45 0.77 5.17
CA ASP A 224 2.67 -0.65 5.40
C ASP A 224 4.17 -0.94 5.50
N PRO A 225 4.67 -1.40 6.67
CA PRO A 225 6.09 -1.66 6.88
C PRO A 225 6.60 -2.89 6.11
N ALA A 226 5.73 -3.82 5.70
CA ALA A 226 6.14 -5.02 4.97
C ALA A 226 6.46 -4.71 3.49
N THR A 227 5.67 -3.82 2.88
CA THR A 227 5.86 -3.36 1.49
C THR A 227 6.66 -2.05 1.39
N LEU A 228 6.87 -1.35 2.52
CA LEU A 228 7.52 -0.04 2.60
C LEU A 228 6.84 1.01 1.71
N SER A 229 5.51 0.90 1.58
CA SER A 229 4.68 1.72 0.71
C SER A 229 3.63 2.50 1.49
N THR A 230 3.11 3.57 0.88
CA THR A 230 1.98 4.33 1.44
C THR A 230 0.80 4.27 0.48
N SER A 231 -0.40 4.12 1.03
CA SER A 231 -1.64 4.05 0.26
C SER A 231 -2.75 4.84 0.93
N VAL A 232 -3.72 5.31 0.16
CA VAL A 232 -4.91 5.96 0.72
C VAL A 232 -5.89 4.86 1.16
N MET A 233 -6.29 4.92 2.42
CA MET A 233 -7.28 4.05 3.03
C MET A 233 -8.58 4.83 3.23
N VAL A 234 -9.67 4.33 2.65
CA VAL A 234 -11.00 4.95 2.74
C VAL A 234 -11.90 4.07 3.60
N ILE A 235 -12.41 4.63 4.69
CA ILE A 235 -13.22 3.92 5.67
C ILE A 235 -14.63 4.49 5.64
N ARG A 236 -15.63 3.63 5.43
CA ARG A 236 -17.05 4.00 5.40
C ARG A 236 -17.81 3.28 6.48
N ALA A 237 -18.55 4.01 7.31
CA ALA A 237 -19.52 3.39 8.20
C ALA A 237 -20.79 3.07 7.40
N LEU A 238 -21.09 1.79 7.26
CA LEU A 238 -22.18 1.31 6.40
C LEU A 238 -23.51 1.30 7.13
N ARG A 239 -23.57 0.56 8.24
CA ARG A 239 -24.80 0.25 8.96
C ARG A 239 -24.51 -0.14 10.39
N ASN A 240 -25.55 -0.20 11.22
CA ASN A 240 -25.50 -0.88 12.50
C ASN A 240 -26.00 -2.32 12.33
N GLU A 241 -25.39 -3.25 13.05
CA GLU A 241 -25.71 -4.68 12.98
C GLU A 241 -25.47 -5.34 14.33
N GLU A 242 -26.35 -6.28 14.71
CA GLU A 242 -26.12 -7.14 15.87
C GLU A 242 -25.43 -8.43 15.46
N ILE A 243 -24.29 -8.73 16.09
CA ILE A 243 -23.56 -9.98 15.88
C ILE A 243 -23.36 -10.73 17.20
N THR A 244 -23.10 -12.03 17.10
CA THR A 244 -22.70 -12.85 18.25
C THR A 244 -21.23 -13.21 18.13
N VAL A 245 -20.42 -12.81 19.12
CA VAL A 245 -18.99 -13.14 19.21
C VAL A 245 -18.74 -13.64 20.63
N GLY A 246 -18.00 -14.75 20.76
CA GLY A 246 -17.75 -15.39 22.07
C GLY A 246 -19.04 -15.75 22.84
N GLY A 247 -20.12 -16.08 22.12
CA GLY A 247 -21.44 -16.40 22.72
C GLY A 247 -22.22 -15.21 23.28
N ARG A 248 -21.73 -13.97 23.11
CA ARG A 248 -22.41 -12.74 23.56
C ARG A 248 -22.90 -11.94 22.36
N LYS A 249 -24.07 -11.32 22.50
CA LYS A 249 -24.61 -10.40 21.48
C LYS A 249 -23.98 -9.01 21.64
N HIS A 250 -23.60 -8.41 20.51
CA HIS A 250 -23.00 -7.09 20.44
C HIS A 250 -23.68 -6.27 19.36
N SER A 251 -24.10 -5.05 19.71
CA SER A 251 -24.49 -4.03 18.73
C SER A 251 -23.24 -3.37 18.17
N CYS A 252 -23.03 -3.49 16.86
CA CYS A 252 -21.82 -3.04 16.19
C CYS A 252 -22.13 -2.02 15.08
N THR A 253 -21.17 -1.15 14.78
CA THR A 253 -21.12 -0.41 13.52
C THR A 253 -20.29 -1.22 12.54
N VAL A 254 -20.86 -1.51 11.36
CA VAL A 254 -20.15 -2.18 10.27
C VAL A 254 -19.39 -1.13 9.46
N LEU A 255 -18.06 -1.28 9.44
CA LEU A 255 -17.15 -0.45 8.66
C LEU A 255 -16.72 -1.20 7.41
N ALA A 256 -16.68 -0.51 6.26
CA ALA A 256 -15.99 -0.97 5.07
C ALA A 256 -14.73 -0.14 4.88
N THR A 257 -13.58 -0.80 4.97
CA THR A 257 -12.26 -0.19 4.81
C THR A 257 -11.70 -0.62 3.46
N ASP A 258 -11.63 0.29 2.51
CA ASP A 258 -10.92 0.10 1.25
C ASP A 258 -9.45 0.47 1.44
N MET A 259 -8.56 -0.49 1.25
CA MET A 259 -7.12 -0.26 1.28
C MET A 259 -6.47 -1.09 0.20
N GLN A 260 -5.65 -0.43 -0.64
CA GLN A 260 -5.06 -1.06 -1.83
C GLN A 260 -6.11 -1.79 -2.70
N GLY A 261 -7.36 -1.31 -2.60
CA GLY A 261 -8.59 -1.78 -3.21
C GLY A 261 -9.12 -3.17 -2.80
N ALA A 262 -8.61 -3.76 -1.73
CA ALA A 262 -9.38 -4.74 -0.97
C ALA A 262 -10.36 -4.00 -0.06
N THR A 263 -11.61 -4.46 0.01
CA THR A 263 -12.59 -3.96 0.99
C THR A 263 -12.65 -4.93 2.17
N VAL A 264 -12.15 -4.51 3.33
CA VAL A 264 -12.28 -5.25 4.58
C VAL A 264 -13.55 -4.79 5.29
N LEU A 265 -14.43 -5.73 5.63
CA LEU A 265 -15.56 -5.45 6.51
C LEU A 265 -15.12 -5.64 7.95
N SER A 266 -15.39 -4.67 8.82
CA SER A 266 -15.06 -4.74 10.24
C SER A 266 -16.29 -4.41 11.10
N TRP A 267 -16.60 -5.25 12.08
CA TRP A 267 -17.70 -5.04 13.03
C TRP A 267 -17.13 -4.44 14.31
N MET A 268 -17.34 -3.15 14.48
CA MET A 268 -16.80 -2.37 15.59
C MET A 268 -17.83 -2.20 16.70
N ALA A 269 -17.47 -2.55 17.93
CA ALA A 269 -18.27 -2.30 19.11
C ALA A 269 -18.35 -0.81 19.45
N ALA A 270 -19.29 -0.44 20.32
CA ALA A 270 -19.51 0.94 20.72
C ALA A 270 -18.31 1.58 21.45
N ASP A 271 -17.37 0.78 21.95
CA ASP A 271 -16.11 1.21 22.60
C ASP A 271 -14.91 1.29 21.65
N GLY A 272 -15.14 1.09 20.34
CA GLY A 272 -14.10 1.17 19.31
C GLY A 272 -13.37 -0.15 19.06
N ARG A 273 -13.61 -1.22 19.84
CA ARG A 273 -12.97 -2.53 19.57
C ARG A 273 -13.57 -3.20 18.35
N ILE A 274 -12.72 -3.71 17.47
CA ILE A 274 -13.15 -4.56 16.37
C ILE A 274 -13.37 -5.98 16.89
N LEU A 275 -14.60 -6.47 16.76
CA LEU A 275 -14.99 -7.81 17.23
C LEU A 275 -14.82 -8.88 16.14
N ARG A 276 -14.95 -8.47 14.88
CA ARG A 276 -14.82 -9.35 13.72
C ARG A 276 -14.36 -8.55 12.51
N GLN A 277 -13.53 -9.15 11.67
CA GLN A 277 -13.15 -8.65 10.36
C GLN A 277 -13.29 -9.74 9.30
N GLU A 278 -13.68 -9.34 8.10
CA GLU A 278 -13.79 -10.22 6.94
C GLU A 278 -13.11 -9.59 5.74
N THR A 279 -12.34 -10.40 5.01
CA THR A 279 -11.71 -10.02 3.75
C THR A 279 -12.41 -10.71 2.58
N PRO A 280 -12.32 -10.18 1.35
CA PRO A 280 -12.99 -10.77 0.19
C PRO A 280 -12.38 -12.09 -0.28
N PHE A 281 -11.28 -12.54 0.33
CA PHE A 281 -10.54 -13.76 -0.02
C PHE A 281 -10.69 -14.86 1.04
N GLY A 282 -11.77 -14.82 1.84
CA GLY A 282 -12.17 -15.91 2.73
C GLY A 282 -11.48 -15.89 4.10
N TRP A 283 -10.74 -14.83 4.43
CA TRP A 283 -10.13 -14.67 5.74
C TRP A 283 -11.10 -13.97 6.67
N THR A 284 -11.21 -14.51 7.88
CA THR A 284 -11.98 -13.91 8.96
C THR A 284 -11.09 -13.82 10.18
N MET A 285 -11.08 -12.66 10.83
CA MET A 285 -10.52 -12.47 12.16
C MET A 285 -11.68 -12.27 13.12
N GLU A 286 -11.70 -12.98 14.24
CA GLU A 286 -12.72 -12.82 15.27
C GLU A 286 -12.06 -12.73 16.63
N LEU A 287 -12.48 -11.75 17.44
CA LEU A 287 -11.99 -11.56 18.79
C LEU A 287 -12.21 -12.83 19.62
N CYS A 288 -11.17 -13.29 20.31
CA CYS A 288 -11.21 -14.49 21.12
C CYS A 288 -10.43 -14.31 22.43
N ALA A 289 -10.57 -15.27 23.34
CA ALA A 289 -9.74 -15.32 24.54
C ALA A 289 -8.30 -15.80 24.18
N PRO A 290 -7.26 -15.40 24.93
CA PRO A 290 -5.90 -15.88 24.71
C PRO A 290 -5.78 -17.41 24.69
N GLU A 291 -6.51 -18.10 25.58
CA GLU A 291 -6.49 -19.56 25.69
C GLU A 291 -7.01 -20.23 24.40
N GLU A 292 -8.03 -19.65 23.77
CA GLU A 292 -8.56 -20.13 22.48
C GLU A 292 -7.53 -19.93 21.36
N ALA A 293 -6.86 -18.77 21.32
CA ALA A 293 -5.82 -18.47 20.35
C ALA A 293 -4.65 -19.46 20.44
N PHE A 294 -4.15 -19.75 21.66
CA PHE A 294 -3.07 -20.71 21.87
C PHE A 294 -3.47 -22.14 21.54
N GLU A 295 -4.70 -22.55 21.86
CA GLU A 295 -5.19 -23.88 21.48
C GLU A 295 -5.30 -24.03 19.96
N ILE A 296 -5.74 -23.00 19.24
CA ILE A 296 -5.71 -22.96 17.76
C ILE A 296 -4.26 -23.07 17.27
N ALA A 297 -3.34 -22.25 17.78
CA ALA A 297 -1.93 -22.31 17.38
C ALA A 297 -1.34 -23.72 17.51
N ARG A 298 -1.69 -24.43 18.59
CA ARG A 298 -1.21 -25.78 18.86
C ARG A 298 -1.86 -26.85 17.98
N LYS A 299 -3.20 -26.83 17.88
CA LYS A 299 -4.00 -27.91 17.28
C LYS A 299 -4.42 -27.67 15.83
N ALA A 300 -4.33 -26.45 15.32
CA ALA A 300 -4.78 -26.15 13.96
C ALA A 300 -4.09 -27.08 12.97
N ALA A 301 -4.94 -27.84 12.27
CA ALA A 301 -4.62 -28.65 11.11
C ALA A 301 -5.46 -28.04 9.99
N PRO A 302 -4.88 -27.13 9.18
CA PRO A 302 -5.61 -26.45 8.12
C PRO A 302 -6.22 -27.50 7.19
N SER A 303 -7.54 -27.48 7.04
CA SER A 303 -8.31 -28.48 6.26
C SER A 303 -8.47 -28.11 4.80
N GLY A 304 -8.07 -26.90 4.40
CA GLY A 304 -8.12 -26.40 3.03
C GLY A 304 -6.73 -26.03 2.51
N ASP A 305 -6.45 -26.46 1.27
CA ASP A 305 -5.25 -26.06 0.56
C ASP A 305 -5.41 -24.61 0.06
N LEU A 306 -4.52 -23.72 0.51
CA LEU A 306 -4.54 -22.31 0.15
C LEU A 306 -4.36 -22.11 -1.35
N LEU A 307 -3.51 -22.91 -2.01
CA LEU A 307 -3.30 -22.83 -3.45
C LEU A 307 -4.57 -23.19 -4.22
N ALA A 308 -5.29 -24.22 -3.76
CA ALA A 308 -6.58 -24.57 -4.33
C ALA A 308 -7.64 -23.48 -4.08
N GLY A 309 -7.62 -22.84 -2.90
CA GLY A 309 -8.49 -21.71 -2.57
C GLY A 309 -8.22 -20.45 -3.41
N LEU A 310 -7.02 -20.32 -3.98
CA LEU A 310 -6.60 -19.23 -4.87
C LEU A 310 -6.66 -19.61 -6.35
N ALA A 311 -7.09 -20.83 -6.69
CA ALA A 311 -7.28 -21.25 -8.07
C ALA A 311 -8.46 -20.50 -8.70
N VAL A 312 -8.29 -20.05 -9.94
CA VAL A 312 -9.33 -19.43 -10.74
C VAL A 312 -9.97 -20.51 -11.62
N PRO A 313 -11.26 -20.83 -11.42
CA PRO A 313 -11.97 -21.79 -12.24
C PRO A 313 -11.99 -21.40 -13.72
N CYS A 314 -11.76 -22.40 -14.57
CA CYS A 314 -11.82 -22.30 -16.01
C CYS A 314 -13.02 -23.09 -16.54
N GLU A 315 -13.95 -22.40 -17.22
CA GLU A 315 -15.00 -23.04 -18.02
C GLU A 315 -14.48 -23.31 -19.43
N GLY A 316 -14.60 -24.57 -19.88
CA GLY A 316 -13.99 -25.05 -21.11
C GLY A 316 -12.61 -25.68 -20.87
N GLU A 317 -12.08 -26.34 -21.89
CA GLU A 317 -10.80 -27.04 -21.84
C GLU A 317 -9.81 -26.38 -22.80
N ILE A 318 -8.60 -26.12 -22.31
CA ILE A 318 -7.45 -25.77 -23.17
C ILE A 318 -6.72 -27.07 -23.47
N ARG A 319 -6.81 -27.55 -24.73
CA ARG A 319 -6.36 -28.90 -25.09
C ARG A 319 -4.85 -29.01 -25.14
N ARG A 320 -4.17 -27.97 -25.63
CA ARG A 320 -2.70 -27.97 -25.76
C ARG A 320 -2.13 -26.65 -25.20
N PRO A 321 -2.16 -26.47 -23.87
CA PRO A 321 -1.84 -25.18 -23.26
C PRO A 321 -0.44 -24.67 -23.63
N ARG A 322 0.56 -25.55 -23.68
CA ARG A 322 1.95 -25.18 -24.00
C ARG A 322 2.19 -24.89 -25.48
N SER A 323 1.33 -25.36 -26.39
CA SER A 323 1.39 -25.06 -27.83
C SER A 323 0.26 -24.14 -28.30
N CYS A 324 -0.46 -23.52 -27.37
CA CYS A 324 -1.45 -22.49 -27.66
C CYS A 324 -0.76 -21.21 -28.14
N SER A 325 -1.15 -20.72 -29.32
CA SER A 325 -0.60 -19.51 -29.93
C SER A 325 -1.52 -18.31 -29.81
N SER A 326 -2.82 -18.52 -29.69
CA SER A 326 -3.79 -17.48 -29.37
C SER A 326 -4.95 -18.07 -28.56
N LEU A 327 -5.39 -17.33 -27.55
CA LEU A 327 -6.47 -17.73 -26.66
C LEU A 327 -7.43 -16.56 -26.45
N THR A 328 -8.70 -16.74 -26.81
CA THR A 328 -9.77 -15.78 -26.53
C THR A 328 -10.51 -16.21 -25.27
N LEU A 329 -10.55 -15.33 -24.27
CA LEU A 329 -11.08 -15.62 -22.93
C LEU A 329 -12.08 -14.57 -22.49
N ARG A 330 -13.05 -14.99 -21.68
CA ARG A 330 -13.89 -14.08 -20.88
C ARG A 330 -13.46 -14.15 -19.42
N LEU A 331 -13.10 -13.01 -18.85
CA LEU A 331 -12.92 -12.79 -17.43
C LEU A 331 -14.25 -12.27 -16.84
N SER A 332 -14.66 -12.79 -15.68
CA SER A 332 -15.84 -12.32 -14.94
C SER A 332 -15.61 -12.36 -13.44
N GLY A 333 -16.46 -11.68 -12.66
CA GLY A 333 -16.35 -11.60 -11.20
C GLY A 333 -15.51 -10.41 -10.69
N ALA A 334 -15.01 -9.58 -11.61
CA ALA A 334 -14.36 -8.30 -11.32
C ALA A 334 -14.65 -7.30 -12.46
N ALA A 335 -14.66 -6.01 -12.11
CA ALA A 335 -14.74 -4.94 -13.08
C ALA A 335 -13.35 -4.64 -13.65
N PHE A 336 -13.29 -4.36 -14.95
CA PHE A 336 -12.04 -4.00 -15.64
C PHE A 336 -12.25 -2.76 -16.51
N SER A 337 -11.22 -1.93 -16.60
CA SER A 337 -11.07 -0.91 -17.64
C SER A 337 -10.27 -1.48 -18.82
N GLU A 338 -10.37 -0.86 -19.99
CA GLU A 338 -9.57 -1.27 -21.16
C GLU A 338 -8.06 -1.21 -20.90
N ASN A 339 -7.64 -0.25 -20.07
CA ASN A 339 -6.23 -0.04 -19.73
C ASN A 339 -5.71 -1.03 -18.69
N ASP A 340 -6.58 -1.63 -17.87
CA ASP A 340 -6.15 -2.54 -16.79
C ASP A 340 -5.48 -3.81 -17.34
N LEU A 341 -5.79 -4.18 -18.59
CA LEU A 341 -5.37 -5.42 -19.23
C LEU A 341 -4.55 -5.18 -20.51
N ALA A 342 -4.10 -3.94 -20.71
CA ALA A 342 -3.33 -3.52 -21.88
C ALA A 342 -1.85 -3.92 -21.74
N PHE A 343 -1.55 -5.17 -22.10
CA PHE A 343 -0.19 -5.72 -22.15
C PHE A 343 0.21 -6.01 -23.60
N PRO A 344 1.51 -6.05 -23.96
CA PRO A 344 1.96 -6.21 -25.34
C PRO A 344 1.35 -7.41 -26.08
N ARG A 345 1.12 -8.52 -25.37
CA ARG A 345 0.55 -9.75 -25.92
C ARG A 345 -0.97 -9.86 -25.78
N GLN A 346 -1.62 -8.88 -25.17
CA GLN A 346 -3.03 -8.93 -24.82
C GLN A 346 -3.80 -7.80 -25.47
N LYS A 347 -4.89 -8.16 -26.16
CA LYS A 347 -5.83 -7.21 -26.70
C LYS A 347 -7.17 -7.33 -25.99
N THR A 348 -7.58 -6.25 -25.35
CA THR A 348 -8.92 -6.12 -24.79
C THR A 348 -9.93 -5.93 -25.91
N VAL A 349 -10.88 -6.87 -26.03
CA VAL A 349 -12.00 -6.79 -26.98
C VAL A 349 -13.15 -5.99 -26.37
N SER A 350 -13.40 -6.17 -25.07
CA SER A 350 -14.37 -5.41 -24.30
C SER A 350 -14.00 -5.46 -22.82
N ALA A 351 -14.25 -4.39 -22.07
CA ALA A 351 -14.11 -4.35 -20.62
C ALA A 351 -15.24 -3.53 -19.99
N GLY A 352 -15.66 -3.90 -18.78
CA GLY A 352 -16.72 -3.21 -18.07
C GLY A 352 -16.91 -3.74 -16.65
N GLN A 353 -18.05 -3.39 -16.05
CA GLN A 353 -18.38 -3.76 -14.66
C GLN A 353 -18.54 -5.27 -14.46
N ASP A 354 -19.00 -5.99 -15.50
CA ASP A 354 -19.28 -7.42 -15.41
C ASP A 354 -18.08 -8.31 -15.78
N GLY A 355 -16.98 -7.72 -16.25
CA GLY A 355 -15.81 -8.47 -16.70
C GLY A 355 -15.10 -7.88 -17.91
N ALA A 356 -14.28 -8.71 -18.55
CA ALA A 356 -13.56 -8.39 -19.77
C ALA A 356 -13.52 -9.58 -20.74
N VAL A 357 -13.37 -9.29 -22.03
CA VAL A 357 -13.01 -10.27 -23.05
C VAL A 357 -11.65 -9.90 -23.60
N LEU A 358 -10.73 -10.85 -23.57
CA LEU A 358 -9.34 -10.68 -23.97
C LEU A 358 -8.98 -11.66 -25.08
N VAL A 359 -8.11 -11.24 -25.99
CA VAL A 359 -7.34 -12.13 -26.85
C VAL A 359 -5.89 -12.06 -26.39
N VAL A 360 -5.35 -13.19 -25.93
CA VAL A 360 -3.96 -13.34 -25.50
C VAL A 360 -3.21 -14.10 -26.58
N SER A 361 -2.09 -13.56 -27.03
CA SER A 361 -1.21 -14.19 -28.03
C SER A 361 0.06 -14.74 -27.37
N ARG A 362 0.65 -15.79 -27.94
CA ARG A 362 1.98 -16.25 -27.51
C ARG A 362 3.01 -15.14 -27.74
N GLY A 363 3.99 -15.05 -26.84
CA GLY A 363 5.16 -14.21 -27.07
C GLY A 363 6.04 -14.73 -28.22
N HIS A 364 7.06 -13.96 -28.57
CA HIS A 364 8.11 -14.44 -29.45
C HIS A 364 9.46 -13.95 -28.94
N VAL A 365 10.51 -14.65 -29.32
CA VAL A 365 11.87 -14.14 -29.14
C VAL A 365 12.02 -12.93 -30.09
N PRO A 366 12.50 -11.77 -29.61
CA PRO A 366 12.72 -10.60 -30.44
C PRO A 366 13.67 -10.90 -31.60
N SER A 367 13.46 -10.21 -32.73
CA SER A 367 14.43 -10.24 -33.84
C SER A 367 15.64 -9.33 -33.58
N SER A 368 15.50 -8.36 -32.67
CA SER A 368 16.57 -7.46 -32.24
C SER A 368 17.38 -8.06 -31.10
N ALA A 369 18.71 -7.96 -31.19
CA ALA A 369 19.62 -8.57 -30.24
C ALA A 369 20.33 -7.56 -29.32
N SER A 370 19.81 -6.32 -29.20
CA SER A 370 20.43 -5.28 -28.37
C SER A 370 19.44 -4.60 -27.42
N ALA A 371 19.78 -4.63 -26.13
CA ALA A 371 19.18 -3.81 -25.07
C ALA A 371 19.66 -2.35 -25.10
N HIS A 372 20.74 -2.08 -25.85
CA HIS A 372 21.54 -0.88 -25.78
C HIS A 372 21.43 -0.05 -27.06
N SER A 373 20.22 0.47 -27.35
CA SER A 373 20.07 1.54 -28.34
C SER A 373 20.26 2.91 -27.66
N GLU A 374 20.94 3.85 -28.34
CA GLU A 374 21.13 5.21 -27.82
C GLU A 374 19.79 5.93 -27.59
N ASP A 375 18.73 5.52 -28.29
CA ASP A 375 17.37 6.08 -28.26
C ASP A 375 16.43 5.39 -27.26
N VAL A 376 16.92 4.51 -26.37
CA VAL A 376 16.04 3.83 -25.40
C VAL A 376 15.36 4.87 -24.50
N ASN A 377 14.02 4.85 -24.52
CA ASN A 377 13.15 5.71 -23.73
C ASN A 377 13.59 5.73 -22.24
N PRO A 378 13.73 6.91 -21.60
CA PRO A 378 14.06 7.01 -20.18
C PRO A 378 13.19 6.16 -19.25
N ALA A 379 11.91 5.96 -19.58
CA ALA A 379 11.01 5.09 -18.84
C ALA A 379 11.45 3.62 -18.88
N VAL A 380 12.03 3.17 -19.99
CA VAL A 380 12.62 1.82 -20.10
C VAL A 380 13.92 1.73 -19.31
N LYS A 381 14.76 2.77 -19.35
CA LYS A 381 16.02 2.82 -18.57
C LYS A 381 15.79 2.73 -17.06
N ALA A 382 14.65 3.21 -16.56
CA ALA A 382 14.28 3.08 -15.15
C ALA A 382 14.23 1.61 -14.68
N PHE A 383 13.91 0.67 -15.58
CA PHE A 383 13.91 -0.77 -15.29
C PHE A 383 15.32 -1.40 -15.20
N LEU A 384 16.39 -0.61 -15.20
CA LEU A 384 17.73 -1.05 -14.83
C LEU A 384 18.01 -0.87 -13.32
N ALA A 385 17.26 0.01 -12.67
CA ALA A 385 17.51 0.37 -11.28
C ALA A 385 17.28 -0.81 -10.33
N ALA A 386 18.12 -0.88 -9.29
CA ALA A 386 17.90 -1.79 -8.18
C ALA A 386 16.71 -1.33 -7.33
N THR A 387 16.04 -2.28 -6.72
CA THR A 387 14.95 -2.08 -5.77
C THR A 387 15.25 -2.92 -4.52
N PRO A 388 14.55 -2.71 -3.39
CA PRO A 388 14.72 -3.51 -2.17
C PRO A 388 14.75 -5.03 -2.37
N PHE A 389 13.94 -5.53 -3.30
CA PHE A 389 13.75 -6.95 -3.51
C PHE A 389 14.47 -7.44 -4.78
N ILE A 390 14.90 -6.52 -5.65
CA ILE A 390 15.69 -6.77 -6.87
C ILE A 390 17.04 -6.05 -6.73
N GLN A 391 17.97 -6.64 -5.99
CA GLN A 391 19.28 -6.04 -5.66
C GLN A 391 20.31 -6.21 -6.80
N SER A 392 19.99 -5.72 -8.00
CA SER A 392 20.82 -5.85 -9.21
C SER A 392 22.18 -5.14 -9.12
N ASP A 393 22.32 -4.19 -8.20
CA ASP A 393 23.55 -3.44 -7.93
C ASP A 393 24.42 -4.08 -6.81
N HIS A 394 24.05 -5.26 -6.31
CA HIS A 394 24.89 -6.00 -5.38
C HIS A 394 26.07 -6.66 -6.12
N GLN A 395 27.26 -6.69 -5.49
CA GLN A 395 28.48 -7.21 -6.14
C GLN A 395 28.34 -8.68 -6.57
N GLU A 396 27.83 -9.55 -5.67
CA GLU A 396 27.57 -10.97 -6.01
C GLU A 396 26.61 -11.14 -7.18
N MET A 397 25.62 -10.25 -7.32
CA MET A 397 24.67 -10.31 -8.43
C MET A 397 25.35 -9.95 -9.75
N ARG A 398 26.19 -8.91 -9.76
CA ARG A 398 27.01 -8.52 -10.93
C ARG A 398 28.01 -9.60 -11.32
N ASP A 399 28.68 -10.20 -10.34
CA ASP A 399 29.68 -11.25 -10.58
C ASP A 399 29.01 -12.48 -11.21
N MET A 400 27.87 -12.91 -10.65
CA MET A 400 27.09 -14.01 -11.21
C MET A 400 26.57 -13.69 -12.62
N ALA A 401 26.00 -12.50 -12.84
CA ALA A 401 25.53 -12.10 -14.17
C ALA A 401 26.67 -12.08 -15.19
N SER A 402 27.86 -11.59 -14.81
CA SER A 402 29.05 -11.62 -15.66
C SER A 402 29.57 -13.04 -15.91
N GLU A 403 29.43 -13.96 -14.96
CA GLU A 403 29.83 -15.35 -15.11
C GLU A 403 28.90 -16.08 -16.10
N ILE A 404 27.59 -15.99 -15.90
CA ILE A 404 26.57 -16.61 -16.76
C ILE A 404 26.70 -16.10 -18.20
N THR A 405 26.94 -14.80 -18.37
CA THR A 405 26.93 -14.15 -19.69
C THR A 405 28.29 -14.09 -20.40
N ARG A 406 29.35 -14.68 -19.80
CA ARG A 406 30.75 -14.51 -20.26
C ARG A 406 30.99 -14.87 -21.73
N ASN A 407 30.30 -15.89 -22.24
CA ASN A 407 30.51 -16.44 -23.58
C ASN A 407 29.35 -16.12 -24.56
N CYS A 408 28.42 -15.25 -24.17
CA CYS A 408 27.27 -14.88 -25.00
C CYS A 408 27.70 -13.88 -26.06
N SER A 409 27.19 -14.03 -27.29
CA SER A 409 27.58 -13.15 -28.41
C SER A 409 26.68 -11.93 -28.57
N ASN A 410 25.47 -11.98 -28.01
CA ASN A 410 24.46 -10.92 -28.11
C ASN A 410 23.50 -10.95 -26.89
N ASP A 411 22.61 -9.97 -26.75
CA ASP A 411 21.74 -9.89 -25.56
C ASP A 411 20.64 -10.96 -25.51
N ILE A 412 20.21 -11.52 -26.65
CA ILE A 412 19.31 -12.68 -26.66
C ILE A 412 20.01 -13.88 -26.01
N ASP A 413 21.25 -14.17 -26.41
CA ASP A 413 22.04 -15.26 -25.83
C ASP A 413 22.25 -15.06 -24.32
N ARG A 414 22.41 -13.80 -23.87
CA ARG A 414 22.56 -13.46 -22.44
C ARG A 414 21.29 -13.75 -21.66
N VAL A 415 20.14 -13.32 -22.20
CA VAL A 415 18.83 -13.60 -21.62
C VAL A 415 18.58 -15.10 -21.51
N LEU A 416 18.82 -15.85 -22.59
CA LEU A 416 18.63 -17.30 -22.61
C LEU A 416 19.58 -18.03 -21.65
N ALA A 417 20.84 -17.60 -21.56
CA ALA A 417 21.79 -18.15 -20.59
C ALA A 417 21.33 -17.91 -19.15
N ILE A 418 20.80 -16.73 -18.84
CA ILE A 418 20.23 -16.43 -17.51
C ILE A 418 18.98 -17.27 -17.25
N LEU A 419 18.10 -17.42 -18.25
CA LEU A 419 16.90 -18.24 -18.18
C LEU A 419 17.24 -19.69 -17.81
N ASP A 420 18.11 -20.33 -18.61
CA ASP A 420 18.52 -21.72 -18.41
C ASP A 420 19.25 -21.89 -17.06
N TRP A 421 20.10 -20.92 -16.71
CA TRP A 421 20.85 -20.95 -15.45
C TRP A 421 19.91 -20.88 -14.25
N VAL A 422 18.94 -19.96 -14.23
CA VAL A 422 17.97 -19.84 -13.13
C VAL A 422 17.14 -21.10 -13.00
N ASN A 423 16.58 -21.60 -14.10
CA ASN A 423 15.76 -22.81 -14.08
C ASN A 423 16.53 -24.04 -13.57
N SER A 424 17.79 -24.17 -13.97
CA SER A 424 18.62 -25.34 -13.61
C SER A 424 19.19 -25.28 -12.20
N ASN A 425 19.36 -24.09 -11.63
CA ASN A 425 20.06 -23.88 -10.35
C ASN A 425 19.14 -23.45 -9.20
N VAL A 426 17.86 -23.20 -9.44
CA VAL A 426 16.90 -22.87 -8.39
C VAL A 426 15.88 -24.00 -8.28
N ALA A 427 15.85 -24.67 -7.13
CA ALA A 427 14.85 -25.71 -6.87
C ALA A 427 13.47 -25.08 -6.68
N LYS A 428 12.46 -25.57 -7.43
CA LYS A 428 11.07 -25.18 -7.25
C LYS A 428 10.54 -25.71 -5.92
N GLU A 429 10.46 -24.85 -4.92
CA GLU A 429 9.93 -25.15 -3.59
C GLU A 429 8.92 -24.07 -3.19
N MET A 430 7.69 -24.46 -2.84
CA MET A 430 6.67 -23.52 -2.37
C MET A 430 7.07 -22.96 -1.01
N ALA A 431 7.09 -21.63 -0.90
CA ALA A 431 7.42 -20.96 0.33
C ALA A 431 6.58 -19.69 0.48
N VAL A 432 6.13 -19.41 1.70
CA VAL A 432 5.60 -18.08 2.01
C VAL A 432 6.80 -17.20 2.38
N SER A 433 7.27 -16.43 1.41
CA SER A 433 8.39 -15.49 1.52
C SER A 433 8.07 -14.15 0.86
N PHE A 434 8.81 -13.12 1.26
CA PHE A 434 9.02 -11.95 0.41
C PHE A 434 10.24 -12.25 -0.45
N PRO A 435 10.14 -12.16 -1.79
CA PRO A 435 11.26 -12.49 -2.65
C PRO A 435 12.41 -11.49 -2.43
N SER A 436 13.62 -11.99 -2.22
CA SER A 436 14.86 -11.20 -2.24
C SER A 436 15.78 -11.86 -3.25
N ALA A 437 16.07 -11.19 -4.36
CA ALA A 437 16.85 -11.78 -5.44
C ALA A 437 18.22 -12.28 -4.95
N LEU A 438 18.87 -11.54 -4.06
CA LEU A 438 20.14 -11.95 -3.44
C LEU A 438 19.99 -13.21 -2.56
N ASP A 439 18.88 -13.35 -1.83
CA ASP A 439 18.61 -14.56 -1.05
C ASP A 439 18.40 -15.79 -1.93
N VAL A 440 17.65 -15.62 -3.01
CA VAL A 440 17.43 -16.71 -3.98
C VAL A 440 18.76 -17.10 -4.62
N LEU A 441 19.63 -16.11 -4.91
CA LEU A 441 20.98 -16.36 -5.42
C LEU A 441 21.77 -17.25 -4.44
N ARG A 442 21.65 -17.08 -3.13
CA ARG A 442 22.42 -17.88 -2.17
C ARG A 442 21.76 -19.20 -1.80
N LYS A 443 20.43 -19.20 -1.63
CA LYS A 443 19.66 -20.35 -1.14
C LYS A 443 19.28 -21.36 -2.23
N ARG A 444 19.25 -20.92 -3.50
CA ARG A 444 18.97 -21.75 -4.68
C ARG A 444 17.64 -22.52 -4.60
N ARG A 445 16.61 -21.89 -4.04
CA ARG A 445 15.27 -22.47 -3.89
C ARG A 445 14.20 -21.37 -3.86
N GLY A 446 12.97 -21.70 -4.27
CA GLY A 446 11.79 -20.83 -4.17
C GLY A 446 10.75 -21.13 -5.24
N ASP A 447 9.68 -20.34 -5.29
CA ASP A 447 8.57 -20.50 -6.23
C ASP A 447 8.71 -19.55 -7.44
N CYS A 448 7.61 -19.32 -8.16
CA CYS A 448 7.57 -18.42 -9.31
C CYS A 448 8.06 -17.00 -9.03
N ASN A 449 7.83 -16.48 -7.82
CA ASN A 449 8.31 -15.16 -7.41
C ASN A 449 9.83 -15.17 -7.27
N GLU A 450 10.41 -16.15 -6.56
CA GLU A 450 11.86 -16.23 -6.41
C GLU A 450 12.60 -16.40 -7.74
N HIS A 451 12.10 -17.24 -8.64
CA HIS A 451 12.68 -17.41 -9.98
C HIS A 451 12.63 -16.09 -10.77
N THR A 452 11.48 -15.40 -10.74
CA THR A 452 11.27 -14.16 -11.46
C THR A 452 12.13 -13.02 -10.93
N TYR A 453 12.23 -12.87 -9.61
CA TYR A 453 13.03 -11.80 -8.99
C TYR A 453 14.53 -12.03 -9.19
N LEU A 454 15.01 -13.28 -9.06
CA LEU A 454 16.41 -13.60 -9.35
C LEU A 454 16.74 -13.35 -10.82
N PHE A 455 15.91 -13.84 -11.74
CA PHE A 455 16.09 -13.61 -13.16
C PHE A 455 16.14 -12.10 -13.46
N THR A 456 15.18 -11.34 -12.93
CA THR A 456 15.10 -9.89 -13.16
C THR A 456 16.35 -9.18 -12.64
N ALA A 457 16.85 -9.56 -11.45
CA ALA A 457 18.07 -8.98 -10.90
C ALA A 457 19.32 -9.29 -11.74
N LEU A 458 19.47 -10.54 -12.20
CA LEU A 458 20.57 -10.97 -13.08
C LEU A 458 20.51 -10.25 -14.44
N ALA A 459 19.32 -10.12 -15.03
CA ALA A 459 19.12 -9.39 -16.28
C ALA A 459 19.51 -7.90 -16.13
N ARG A 460 19.01 -7.23 -15.08
CA ARG A 460 19.37 -5.84 -14.77
C ARG A 460 20.86 -5.68 -14.52
N ALA A 461 21.49 -6.61 -13.79
CA ALA A 461 22.93 -6.62 -13.53
C ALA A 461 23.77 -6.83 -14.80
N ALA A 462 23.22 -7.55 -15.80
CA ALA A 462 23.82 -7.69 -17.13
C ALA A 462 23.58 -6.48 -18.06
N GLY A 463 22.87 -5.44 -17.58
CA GLY A 463 22.57 -4.22 -18.33
C GLY A 463 21.29 -4.30 -19.17
N ILE A 464 20.44 -5.31 -18.95
CA ILE A 464 19.21 -5.54 -19.71
C ILE A 464 18.02 -5.04 -18.88
N PRO A 465 17.25 -4.04 -19.35
CA PRO A 465 16.08 -3.56 -18.63
C PRO A 465 15.06 -4.69 -18.47
N ALA A 466 14.60 -4.90 -17.23
CA ALA A 466 13.72 -6.02 -16.90
C ALA A 466 12.68 -5.63 -15.85
N LYS A 467 11.48 -6.19 -15.96
CA LYS A 467 10.35 -5.93 -15.06
C LYS A 467 9.63 -7.21 -14.68
N VAL A 468 8.92 -7.17 -13.55
CA VAL A 468 8.12 -8.27 -13.05
C VAL A 468 6.70 -8.14 -13.58
N ILE A 469 6.20 -9.19 -14.21
CA ILE A 469 4.81 -9.36 -14.60
C ILE A 469 4.17 -10.39 -13.68
N VAL A 470 2.96 -10.09 -13.22
CA VAL A 470 2.17 -10.98 -12.38
C VAL A 470 0.79 -11.15 -12.99
N GLY A 471 0.29 -12.36 -12.95
CA GLY A 471 -0.93 -12.71 -13.62
C GLY A 471 -1.38 -14.12 -13.32
N LEU A 472 -2.02 -14.72 -14.30
CA LEU A 472 -2.58 -16.05 -14.20
C LEU A 472 -1.95 -16.95 -15.26
N ALA A 473 -1.54 -18.14 -14.87
CA ALA A 473 -1.05 -19.15 -15.80
C ALA A 473 -1.87 -20.44 -15.67
N TYR A 474 -2.17 -21.07 -16.81
CA TYR A 474 -2.93 -22.31 -16.82
C TYR A 474 -2.04 -23.50 -16.47
N GLN A 475 -2.47 -24.28 -15.49
CA GLN A 475 -1.84 -25.52 -15.07
C GLN A 475 -2.93 -26.48 -14.57
N ASP A 476 -2.84 -27.76 -14.94
CA ASP A 476 -3.69 -28.83 -14.38
C ASP A 476 -5.22 -28.54 -14.40
N GLY A 477 -5.71 -27.88 -15.45
CA GLY A 477 -7.15 -27.60 -15.64
C GLY A 477 -7.63 -26.27 -15.08
N MET A 478 -6.79 -25.53 -14.36
CA MET A 478 -7.16 -24.30 -13.66
C MET A 478 -6.14 -23.19 -13.93
N PHE A 479 -6.53 -21.95 -13.67
CA PHE A 479 -5.60 -20.82 -13.69
C PHE A 479 -5.12 -20.52 -12.28
N TYR A 480 -3.81 -20.37 -12.11
CA TYR A 480 -3.18 -20.05 -10.83
C TYR A 480 -2.45 -18.72 -10.91
N TYR A 481 -2.29 -18.05 -9.77
CA TYR A 481 -1.33 -16.97 -9.61
C TYR A 481 0.03 -17.43 -10.15
N HIS A 482 0.64 -16.59 -10.99
CA HIS A 482 1.98 -16.82 -11.50
C HIS A 482 2.71 -15.49 -11.71
N ALA A 483 4.02 -15.50 -11.52
CA ALA A 483 4.90 -14.37 -11.77
C ALA A 483 5.96 -14.78 -12.80
N TRP A 484 6.26 -13.89 -13.74
CA TRP A 484 7.30 -14.07 -14.76
C TRP A 484 7.95 -12.73 -15.15
N PRO A 485 9.19 -12.73 -15.64
CA PRO A 485 9.88 -11.53 -16.07
C PRO A 485 9.48 -11.11 -17.50
N ALA A 486 9.62 -9.81 -17.77
CA ALA A 486 9.72 -9.27 -19.13
C ALA A 486 11.02 -8.47 -19.27
N VAL A 487 11.77 -8.68 -20.35
CA VAL A 487 13.02 -7.95 -20.67
C VAL A 487 12.83 -7.09 -21.90
N TYR A 488 13.60 -6.01 -22.04
CA TYR A 488 13.50 -5.11 -23.20
C TYR A 488 14.67 -5.26 -24.16
N LEU A 489 14.41 -5.71 -25.39
CA LEU A 489 15.36 -5.78 -26.51
C LEU A 489 14.76 -5.12 -27.76
N GLY A 490 14.50 -3.81 -27.69
CA GLY A 490 13.74 -3.06 -28.72
C GLY A 490 12.23 -3.24 -28.61
N GLU A 491 11.80 -4.36 -28.04
CA GLU A 491 10.44 -4.66 -27.61
C GLU A 491 10.45 -5.42 -26.28
N TRP A 492 9.31 -5.46 -25.59
CA TRP A 492 9.17 -6.25 -24.36
C TRP A 492 8.99 -7.73 -24.69
N TRP A 493 9.94 -8.52 -24.22
CA TRP A 493 9.97 -9.97 -24.36
C TRP A 493 9.66 -10.63 -23.02
N GLU A 494 8.51 -11.29 -22.95
CA GLU A 494 8.09 -12.09 -21.80
C GLU A 494 8.57 -13.55 -21.95
N LEU A 495 9.15 -14.09 -20.87
CA LEU A 495 9.70 -15.45 -20.77
C LEU A 495 9.49 -15.98 -19.35
N ASP A 496 9.57 -17.29 -19.13
CA ASP A 496 9.31 -17.90 -17.82
C ASP A 496 10.47 -18.79 -17.34
N PRO A 497 11.24 -18.33 -16.33
CA PRO A 497 12.32 -19.10 -15.71
C PRO A 497 11.86 -20.23 -14.80
N THR A 498 10.62 -20.23 -14.33
CA THR A 498 10.06 -21.34 -13.54
C THR A 498 9.74 -22.55 -14.41
N TRP A 499 9.28 -22.33 -15.65
CA TRP A 499 8.92 -23.41 -16.58
C TRP A 499 9.92 -23.60 -17.73
N ASN A 500 11.03 -22.87 -17.71
CA ASN A 500 12.03 -22.81 -18.77
C ASN A 500 11.45 -22.47 -20.16
N GLN A 501 10.53 -21.50 -20.22
CA GLN A 501 9.93 -21.07 -21.48
C GLN A 501 10.65 -19.84 -22.02
N GLN A 502 11.24 -19.97 -23.21
CA GLN A 502 11.86 -18.84 -23.90
C GLN A 502 10.83 -17.79 -24.35
N ALA A 503 9.57 -18.18 -24.54
CA ALA A 503 8.47 -17.26 -24.74
C ALA A 503 7.25 -17.83 -24.05
N VAL A 504 6.60 -17.02 -23.22
CA VAL A 504 5.37 -17.40 -22.55
C VAL A 504 4.26 -17.71 -23.57
N ASP A 505 3.50 -18.76 -23.29
CA ASP A 505 2.37 -19.19 -24.11
C ASP A 505 1.14 -18.28 -23.95
N ALA A 506 0.11 -18.50 -24.78
CA ALA A 506 -1.14 -17.73 -24.69
C ALA A 506 -1.97 -18.04 -23.43
N THR A 507 -1.54 -19.01 -22.61
CA THR A 507 -2.17 -19.32 -21.32
C THR A 507 -1.61 -18.51 -20.15
N HIS A 508 -0.62 -17.65 -20.40
CA HIS A 508 -0.14 -16.65 -19.45
C HIS A 508 -0.89 -15.33 -19.64
N ILE A 509 -1.82 -15.04 -18.75
CA ILE A 509 -2.64 -13.84 -18.73
C ILE A 509 -2.00 -12.83 -17.79
N ALA A 510 -1.33 -11.82 -18.32
CA ALA A 510 -0.79 -10.70 -17.58
C ALA A 510 -1.92 -9.86 -16.97
N MET A 511 -1.79 -9.53 -15.68
CA MET A 511 -2.79 -8.76 -14.94
C MET A 511 -2.18 -7.49 -14.34
N VAL A 512 -0.95 -7.59 -13.83
CA VAL A 512 -0.28 -6.50 -13.11
C VAL A 512 1.20 -6.47 -13.47
N GLU A 513 1.74 -5.27 -13.62
CA GLU A 513 3.17 -5.02 -13.69
C GLU A 513 3.65 -4.44 -12.35
N GLY A 514 4.72 -5.00 -11.79
CA GLY A 514 5.38 -4.48 -10.59
C GLY A 514 5.79 -5.54 -9.57
N GLU A 515 6.41 -5.07 -8.50
CA GLU A 515 6.88 -5.89 -7.39
C GLU A 515 5.75 -6.15 -6.37
N ILE A 516 6.10 -6.68 -5.20
CA ILE A 516 5.17 -7.20 -4.19
C ILE A 516 4.00 -6.24 -3.84
N GLU A 517 4.26 -4.93 -3.84
CA GLU A 517 3.26 -3.90 -3.57
C GLU A 517 2.13 -3.87 -4.61
N ARG A 518 2.45 -4.16 -5.87
CA ARG A 518 1.50 -4.27 -6.97
C ARG A 518 0.88 -5.66 -7.05
N GLN A 519 1.62 -6.71 -6.66
CA GLN A 519 1.12 -8.10 -6.68
C GLN A 519 -0.12 -8.31 -5.81
N ILE A 520 -0.22 -7.56 -4.69
CA ILE A 520 -1.40 -7.54 -3.82
C ILE A 520 -2.67 -7.17 -4.61
N GLU A 521 -2.54 -6.40 -5.71
CA GLU A 521 -3.69 -6.03 -6.55
C GLU A 521 -4.38 -7.25 -7.18
N LEU A 522 -3.61 -8.25 -7.63
CA LEU A 522 -4.17 -9.47 -8.22
C LEU A 522 -4.86 -10.35 -7.17
N MET A 523 -4.27 -10.44 -5.98
CA MET A 523 -4.82 -11.22 -4.86
C MET A 523 -6.24 -10.80 -4.48
N ARG A 524 -6.64 -9.55 -4.79
CA ARG A 524 -7.99 -9.00 -4.51
C ARG A 524 -9.10 -9.57 -5.37
N ILE A 525 -8.77 -9.98 -6.59
CA ILE A 525 -9.76 -10.42 -7.57
C ILE A 525 -9.75 -11.94 -7.74
N ILE A 526 -8.64 -12.61 -7.41
CA ILE A 526 -8.44 -14.03 -7.70
C ILE A 526 -9.55 -14.94 -7.14
N GLY A 527 -10.02 -14.73 -5.91
CA GLY A 527 -11.09 -15.55 -5.30
C GLY A 527 -12.47 -15.38 -5.94
N ARG A 528 -12.71 -14.24 -6.61
CA ARG A 528 -13.98 -13.93 -7.31
C ARG A 528 -13.90 -14.17 -8.80
N LEU A 529 -12.69 -14.15 -9.36
CA LEU A 529 -12.46 -14.27 -10.78
C LEU A 529 -12.93 -15.63 -11.29
N ARG A 530 -13.54 -15.63 -12.46
CA ARG A 530 -13.87 -16.83 -13.24
C ARG A 530 -13.43 -16.59 -14.68
N ILE A 531 -12.92 -17.64 -15.30
CA ILE A 531 -12.43 -17.59 -16.68
C ILE A 531 -13.27 -18.55 -17.52
N ALA A 532 -13.65 -18.14 -18.73
CA ALA A 532 -14.25 -19.02 -19.73
C ALA A 532 -13.45 -18.94 -21.03
N VAL A 533 -13.09 -20.10 -21.59
CA VAL A 533 -12.43 -20.23 -22.89
C VAL A 533 -13.47 -20.06 -23.99
N LEU A 534 -13.27 -19.05 -24.84
CA LEU A 534 -14.15 -18.79 -25.98
C LEU A 534 -13.57 -19.37 -27.28
N GLU A 535 -12.25 -19.31 -27.46
CA GLU A 535 -11.56 -19.82 -28.65
C GLU A 535 -10.09 -20.15 -28.32
N GLU A 536 -9.60 -21.32 -28.76
CA GLU A 536 -8.20 -21.74 -28.68
C GLU A 536 -7.65 -21.89 -30.11
N LYS A 537 -6.46 -21.34 -30.36
CA LYS A 537 -5.67 -21.60 -31.58
C LYS A 537 -4.33 -22.17 -31.17
N THR A 538 -3.95 -23.27 -31.81
CA THR A 538 -2.64 -23.90 -31.66
C THR A 538 -1.86 -23.71 -32.95
N ASP A 539 -0.55 -23.60 -32.85
CA ASP A 539 0.29 -23.81 -34.03
C ASP A 539 0.27 -25.32 -34.31
N ASP A 540 -0.22 -25.69 -35.49
CA ASP A 540 -0.25 -27.09 -35.95
C ASP A 540 1.16 -27.65 -36.20
#